data_AF-A0A957AFN9-F1
#
_entry.id   AF-A0A957AFN9-F1
#
_cell.length_a   1.000
_cell.length_b   1.000
_cell.length_c   1.000
_cell.angle_alpha   90.00
_cell.angle_beta   90.00
_cell.angle_gamma   90.00
#
_symmetry.space_group_name_H-M   'P 1'
#
loop_
_entity.id
_entity.type
_entity.pdbx_description
1 polymer ?
#
loop_
_entity_poly.entity_id
_entity_poly.type
_entity_poly.pdbx_seq_one_letter_code
_entity_poly.pdbx_strand_id
1 'polypeptide(L)'
;MTTPTSTSSEANPATAARTLVDAAQRVVDAAVKHAAEVTQGGALIDDHQVHTERVAYLATQVRAAHDLTSFVERIRAAGKPDALQERLAHAYAADVVNTLRAQVDAAWGDFGLTDADVAPLYEDGLRALVRSGLDEGSIRAIGREVIESGGVNNVELEDEVAALTRDMARDFAKTEVIPIAQDIHRQDLLVPDKLLESFSAQGFFGSSIPEEYGGTGMGDLPMIIITEELSAASLAAAGSLATRPEILSKALIAGGTDEQKNYWL
;
A
#
# COMPACT_ATOMS: atom_id res chain seq x y z
N MET A 1 13.36 48.85 4.55
CA MET A 1 12.29 47.84 4.35
C MET A 1 12.81 46.52 4.87
N THR A 2 12.50 46.23 6.12
CA THR A 2 12.79 44.96 6.78
C THR A 2 11.75 43.95 6.30
N THR A 3 12.20 42.92 5.59
CA THR A 3 11.39 41.73 5.29
C THR A 3 10.96 41.09 6.60
N PRO A 4 9.66 40.81 6.81
CA PRO A 4 9.24 40.05 7.97
C PRO A 4 9.66 38.60 7.72
N THR A 5 10.58 38.10 8.55
CA THR A 5 10.80 36.67 8.75
C THR A 5 9.51 36.09 9.34
N SER A 6 8.63 35.60 8.48
CA SER A 6 7.51 34.74 8.86
C SER A 6 8.07 33.41 9.33
N THR A 7 8.43 33.32 10.60
CA THR A 7 8.59 32.05 11.29
C THR A 7 7.20 31.52 11.64
N SER A 8 6.38 31.20 10.64
CA SER A 8 5.43 30.11 10.82
C SER A 8 6.27 28.86 10.80
N SER A 9 6.38 28.19 11.95
CA SER A 9 6.91 26.82 12.01
C SER A 9 6.06 25.98 11.06
N GLU A 10 6.48 25.85 9.79
CA GLU A 10 5.85 24.92 8.86
C GLU A 10 5.84 23.56 9.54
N ALA A 11 4.64 23.02 9.74
CA ALA A 11 4.49 21.71 10.36
C ALA A 11 5.28 20.71 9.51
N ASN A 12 6.10 19.89 10.17
CA ASN A 12 6.79 18.78 9.52
C ASN A 12 5.75 17.93 8.75
N PRO A 13 6.00 17.56 7.47
CA PRO A 13 5.07 16.77 6.68
C PRO A 13 4.56 15.50 7.38
N ALA A 14 5.40 14.77 8.13
CA ALA A 14 4.98 13.60 8.90
C ALA A 14 3.94 13.96 9.97
N THR A 15 4.16 15.05 10.72
CA THR A 15 3.23 15.54 11.75
C THR A 15 1.95 16.09 11.13
N ALA A 16 2.05 16.76 9.97
CA ALA A 16 0.91 17.23 9.21
C ALA A 16 0.04 16.06 8.74
N ALA A 17 0.65 15.01 8.18
CA ALA A 17 -0.02 13.79 7.76
C ALA A 17 -0.77 13.12 8.92
N ARG A 18 -0.11 12.93 10.08
CA ARG A 18 -0.72 12.37 11.29
C ARG A 18 -1.96 13.15 11.73
N THR A 19 -1.85 14.47 11.79
CA THR A 19 -2.98 15.35 12.18
C THR A 19 -4.18 15.18 11.24
N LEU A 20 -3.93 15.09 9.92
CA LEU A 20 -4.95 14.88 8.90
C LEU A 20 -5.60 13.51 9.01
N VAL A 21 -4.79 12.45 9.12
CA VAL A 21 -5.26 11.06 9.27
C VAL A 21 -6.11 10.90 10.52
N ASP A 22 -5.66 11.41 11.66
CA ASP A 22 -6.39 11.25 12.93
C ASP A 22 -7.76 11.94 12.87
N ALA A 23 -7.87 13.05 12.14
CA ALA A 23 -9.15 13.71 11.90
C ALA A 23 -10.06 12.89 10.98
N ALA A 24 -9.52 12.34 9.89
CA ALA A 24 -10.26 11.48 8.96
C ALA A 24 -10.71 10.16 9.61
N GLN A 25 -9.86 9.55 10.45
CA GLN A 25 -10.12 8.30 11.16
C GLN A 25 -11.34 8.43 12.08
N ARG A 26 -11.46 9.54 12.83
CA ARG A 26 -12.63 9.76 13.70
C ARG A 26 -13.96 9.76 12.93
N VAL A 27 -13.98 10.38 11.75
CA VAL A 27 -15.18 10.44 10.90
C VAL A 27 -15.49 9.06 10.32
N VAL A 28 -14.49 8.37 9.80
CA VAL A 28 -14.67 7.02 9.24
C VAL A 28 -15.06 6.01 10.31
N ASP A 29 -14.52 6.08 11.51
CA ASP A 29 -14.90 5.18 12.62
C ASP A 29 -16.39 5.33 12.96
N ALA A 30 -16.89 6.57 12.99
CA ALA A 30 -18.32 6.84 13.19
C ALA A 30 -19.16 6.29 12.03
N ALA A 31 -18.73 6.48 10.77
CA ALA A 31 -19.41 5.97 9.60
C ALA A 31 -19.44 4.42 9.55
N VAL A 32 -18.33 3.76 9.90
CA VAL A 32 -18.22 2.29 9.98
C VAL A 32 -19.11 1.76 11.09
N LYS A 33 -19.13 2.42 12.26
CA LYS A 33 -20.02 2.06 13.36
C LYS A 33 -21.48 2.15 12.92
N HIS A 34 -21.88 3.24 12.27
CA HIS A 34 -23.23 3.39 11.74
C HIS A 34 -23.57 2.31 10.71
N ALA A 35 -22.67 2.03 9.77
CA ALA A 35 -22.84 0.98 8.78
C ALA A 35 -23.06 -0.40 9.43
N ALA A 36 -22.31 -0.71 10.49
CA ALA A 36 -22.49 -1.94 11.26
C ALA A 36 -23.86 -1.99 11.96
N GLU A 37 -24.35 -0.86 12.49
CA GLU A 37 -25.68 -0.78 13.13
C GLU A 37 -26.81 -1.00 12.10
N VAL A 38 -26.79 -0.31 10.97
CA VAL A 38 -27.85 -0.44 9.94
C VAL A 38 -27.84 -1.82 9.28
N THR A 39 -26.67 -2.45 9.15
CA THR A 39 -26.55 -3.80 8.60
C THR A 39 -26.75 -4.92 9.63
N GLN A 40 -27.08 -4.61 10.88
CA GLN A 40 -27.17 -5.59 11.98
C GLN A 40 -25.91 -6.45 12.12
N GLY A 41 -24.73 -5.82 12.12
CA GLY A 41 -23.44 -6.51 12.19
C GLY A 41 -23.10 -7.29 10.93
N GLY A 42 -23.62 -6.87 9.77
CA GLY A 42 -23.35 -7.47 8.47
C GLY A 42 -24.45 -8.39 7.93
N ALA A 43 -25.45 -8.75 8.74
CA ALA A 43 -26.53 -9.64 8.34
C ALA A 43 -27.41 -9.09 7.20
N LEU A 44 -27.46 -7.76 7.04
CA LEU A 44 -28.24 -7.07 6.01
C LEU A 44 -27.37 -6.31 4.99
N ILE A 45 -26.10 -6.72 4.78
CA ILE A 45 -25.23 -6.03 3.79
C ILE A 45 -25.86 -5.99 2.41
N ASP A 46 -26.57 -7.05 1.98
CA ASP A 46 -27.21 -7.11 0.68
C ASP A 46 -28.32 -6.06 0.49
N ASP A 47 -28.98 -5.65 1.56
CA ASP A 47 -30.00 -4.58 1.53
C ASP A 47 -29.38 -3.17 1.57
N HIS A 48 -28.08 -3.08 1.89
CA HIS A 48 -27.35 -1.83 2.11
C HIS A 48 -26.08 -1.71 1.25
N GLN A 49 -25.96 -2.47 0.16
CA GLN A 49 -24.72 -2.62 -0.63
C GLN A 49 -24.06 -1.29 -1.00
N VAL A 50 -24.81 -0.35 -1.57
CA VAL A 50 -24.29 0.97 -1.98
C VAL A 50 -23.75 1.77 -0.79
N HIS A 51 -24.44 1.71 0.36
CA HIS A 51 -23.99 2.40 1.57
C HIS A 51 -22.71 1.74 2.11
N THR A 52 -22.70 0.41 2.23
CA THR A 52 -21.55 -0.33 2.73
C THR A 52 -20.32 -0.21 1.82
N GLU A 53 -20.52 -0.14 0.50
CA GLU A 53 -19.46 0.10 -0.47
C GLU A 53 -18.84 1.49 -0.27
N ARG A 54 -19.66 2.54 -0.17
CA ARG A 54 -19.18 3.91 0.09
C ARG A 54 -18.36 3.98 1.37
N VAL A 55 -18.86 3.36 2.45
CA VAL A 55 -18.14 3.29 3.74
C VAL A 55 -16.84 2.50 3.60
N ALA A 56 -16.85 1.38 2.88
CA ALA A 56 -15.65 0.57 2.65
C ALA A 56 -14.55 1.36 1.92
N TYR A 57 -14.88 2.07 0.84
CA TYR A 57 -13.91 2.89 0.11
C TYR A 57 -13.31 4.01 0.97
N LEU A 58 -14.13 4.71 1.76
CA LEU A 58 -13.65 5.72 2.70
C LEU A 58 -12.71 5.11 3.75
N ALA A 59 -13.11 3.96 4.32
CA ALA A 59 -12.31 3.24 5.30
C ALA A 59 -10.97 2.76 4.73
N THR A 60 -10.97 2.24 3.50
CA THR A 60 -9.75 1.82 2.80
C THR A 60 -8.78 2.97 2.59
N GLN A 61 -9.26 4.13 2.14
CA GLN A 61 -8.41 5.30 1.89
C GLN A 61 -7.77 5.83 3.18
N VAL A 62 -8.57 5.98 4.24
CA VAL A 62 -8.07 6.43 5.55
C VAL A 62 -7.10 5.42 6.14
N ARG A 63 -7.40 4.12 6.03
CA ARG A 63 -6.48 3.05 6.48
C ARG A 63 -5.14 3.09 5.74
N ALA A 64 -5.17 3.27 4.43
CA ALA A 64 -3.94 3.39 3.64
C ALA A 64 -3.12 4.63 4.04
N ALA A 65 -3.76 5.78 4.28
CA ALA A 65 -3.08 6.99 4.72
C ALA A 65 -2.51 6.84 6.14
N HIS A 66 -3.23 6.13 7.01
CA HIS A 66 -2.75 5.75 8.33
C HIS A 66 -1.49 4.89 8.24
N ASP A 67 -1.51 3.81 7.46
CA ASP A 67 -0.40 2.87 7.40
C ASP A 67 0.84 3.50 6.75
N LEU A 68 0.67 4.35 5.72
CA LEU A 68 1.75 5.15 5.13
C LEU A 68 2.34 6.14 6.15
N THR A 69 1.48 6.86 6.89
CA THR A 69 1.93 7.82 7.92
C THR A 69 2.69 7.11 9.04
N SER A 70 2.15 5.99 9.53
CA SER A 70 2.80 5.16 10.55
C SER A 70 4.12 4.59 10.06
N PHE A 71 4.23 4.21 8.79
CA PHE A 71 5.50 3.78 8.19
C PHE A 71 6.54 4.89 8.25
N VAL A 72 6.19 6.09 7.80
CA VAL A 72 7.07 7.28 7.83
C VAL A 72 7.52 7.62 9.27
N GLU A 73 6.61 7.54 10.24
CA GLU A 73 6.93 7.77 11.65
C GLU A 73 7.94 6.73 12.18
N ARG A 74 7.79 5.45 11.82
CA ARG A 74 8.71 4.38 12.23
C ARG A 74 10.11 4.58 11.66
N ILE A 75 10.25 4.79 10.36
CA ILE A 75 11.58 4.97 9.73
C ILE A 75 12.27 6.23 10.27
N ARG A 76 11.52 7.29 10.55
CA ARG A 76 12.03 8.51 11.19
C ARG A 76 12.53 8.22 12.62
N ALA A 77 11.75 7.49 13.41
CA ALA A 77 12.14 7.08 14.77
C ALA A 77 13.38 6.17 14.77
N ALA A 78 13.56 5.36 13.73
CA ALA A 78 14.75 4.55 13.51
C ALA A 78 15.99 5.35 13.00
N GLY A 79 15.88 6.67 12.86
CA GLY A 79 16.98 7.52 12.39
C GLY A 79 17.22 7.47 10.88
N LYS A 80 16.26 6.95 10.11
CA LYS A 80 16.28 6.86 8.64
C LYS A 80 15.15 7.71 8.03
N PRO A 81 15.12 9.04 8.24
CA PRO A 81 14.08 9.88 7.67
C PRO A 81 14.18 9.88 6.14
N ASP A 82 13.02 9.82 5.47
CA ASP A 82 12.91 9.89 4.02
C ASP A 82 11.98 11.07 3.65
N ALA A 83 12.58 12.13 3.10
CA ALA A 83 11.87 13.36 2.78
C ALA A 83 10.81 13.17 1.68
N LEU A 84 11.03 12.25 0.73
CA LEU A 84 10.06 11.94 -0.31
C LEU A 84 8.84 11.26 0.31
N GLN A 85 9.06 10.23 1.14
CA GLN A 85 7.98 9.51 1.80
C GLN A 85 7.20 10.41 2.78
N GLU A 86 7.89 11.30 3.50
CA GLU A 86 7.26 12.31 4.36
C GLU A 86 6.31 13.24 3.58
N ARG A 87 6.73 13.72 2.40
CA ARG A 87 5.87 14.54 1.53
C ARG A 87 4.73 13.75 0.90
N LEU A 88 4.99 12.52 0.45
CA LEU A 88 3.96 11.62 -0.10
C LEU A 88 2.89 11.32 0.95
N ALA A 89 3.28 11.05 2.21
CA ALA A 89 2.34 10.82 3.30
C ALA A 89 1.47 12.04 3.57
N HIS A 90 2.06 13.25 3.59
CA HIS A 90 1.29 14.49 3.78
C HIS A 90 0.36 14.76 2.60
N ALA A 91 0.84 14.66 1.36
CA ALA A 91 0.02 14.87 0.17
C ALA A 91 -1.14 13.87 0.10
N TYR A 92 -0.88 12.59 0.37
CA TYR A 92 -1.92 11.57 0.36
C TYR A 92 -2.94 11.75 1.49
N ALA A 93 -2.50 12.05 2.72
CA ALA A 93 -3.41 12.34 3.82
C ALA A 93 -4.28 13.58 3.54
N ALA A 94 -3.70 14.60 2.89
CA ALA A 94 -4.45 15.79 2.48
C ALA A 94 -5.50 15.47 1.41
N ASP A 95 -5.15 14.64 0.43
CA ASP A 95 -6.09 14.17 -0.61
C ASP A 95 -7.21 13.31 -0.04
N VAL A 96 -6.90 12.43 0.93
CA VAL A 96 -7.88 11.61 1.64
C VAL A 96 -8.87 12.49 2.41
N VAL A 97 -8.40 13.52 3.13
CA VAL A 97 -9.30 14.46 3.82
C VAL A 97 -10.16 15.24 2.81
N ASN A 98 -9.58 15.67 1.69
CA ASN A 98 -10.31 16.38 0.65
C ASN A 98 -11.40 15.49 0.01
N THR A 99 -11.09 14.23 -0.27
CA THR A 99 -12.01 13.23 -0.80
C THR A 99 -13.11 12.88 0.21
N LEU A 100 -12.76 12.67 1.47
CA LEU A 100 -13.71 12.39 2.54
C LEU A 100 -14.76 13.50 2.66
N ARG A 101 -14.34 14.77 2.69
CA ARG A 101 -15.25 15.93 2.69
C ARG A 101 -16.19 15.88 1.49
N ALA A 102 -15.65 15.72 0.28
CA ALA A 102 -16.44 15.68 -0.95
C ALA A 102 -17.50 14.55 -0.96
N GLN A 103 -17.20 13.41 -0.32
CA GLN A 103 -18.08 12.24 -0.28
C GLN A 103 -19.20 12.36 0.78
N VAL A 104 -18.95 13.08 1.88
CA VAL A 104 -19.88 13.16 3.01
C VAL A 104 -20.67 14.47 3.06
N ASP A 105 -20.16 15.58 2.51
CA ASP A 105 -20.75 16.92 2.69
C ASP A 105 -22.19 17.07 2.23
N ALA A 106 -22.56 16.40 1.14
CA ALA A 106 -23.90 16.51 0.59
C ALA A 106 -24.96 15.85 1.49
N ALA A 107 -24.59 14.82 2.26
CA ALA A 107 -25.51 13.99 3.03
C ALA A 107 -24.80 13.19 4.13
N TRP A 108 -24.11 13.86 5.05
CA TRP A 108 -23.36 13.17 6.11
C TRP A 108 -24.28 12.38 7.06
N GLY A 109 -25.56 12.74 7.13
CA GLY A 109 -26.59 11.98 7.85
C GLY A 109 -26.78 10.55 7.33
N ASP A 110 -26.53 10.30 6.04
CA ASP A 110 -26.56 8.94 5.46
C ASP A 110 -25.46 8.04 6.03
N PHE A 111 -24.41 8.64 6.60
CA PHE A 111 -23.31 7.96 7.26
C PHE A 111 -23.45 7.92 8.77
N GLY A 112 -24.59 8.35 9.32
CA GLY A 112 -24.81 8.47 10.76
C GLY A 112 -23.94 9.55 11.43
N LEU A 113 -23.43 10.49 10.64
CA LEU A 113 -22.59 11.59 11.11
C LEU A 113 -23.43 12.81 11.47
N THR A 114 -22.90 13.60 12.39
CA THR A 114 -23.44 14.89 12.80
C THR A 114 -22.51 16.03 12.36
N ASP A 115 -23.01 17.27 12.44
CA ASP A 115 -22.16 18.47 12.25
C ASP A 115 -20.92 18.44 13.15
N ALA A 116 -21.05 17.92 14.38
CA ALA A 116 -19.93 17.85 15.33
C ALA A 116 -18.86 16.84 14.90
N ASP A 117 -19.22 15.77 14.20
CA ASP A 117 -18.26 14.76 13.73
C ASP A 117 -17.42 15.32 12.57
N VAL A 118 -18.03 16.10 11.68
CA VAL A 118 -17.36 16.67 10.50
C VAL A 118 -16.71 18.03 10.78
N ALA A 119 -17.14 18.77 11.80
CA ALA A 119 -16.61 20.11 12.13
C ALA A 119 -15.08 20.18 12.25
N PRO A 120 -14.37 19.22 12.88
CA PRO A 120 -12.90 19.21 12.93
C PRO A 120 -12.25 19.17 11.55
N LEU A 121 -12.92 18.57 10.55
CA LEU A 121 -12.45 18.60 9.18
C LEU A 121 -12.42 20.03 8.62
N TYR A 122 -13.09 21.00 9.22
CA TYR A 122 -13.22 22.36 8.68
C TYR A 122 -12.48 23.43 9.47
N GLU A 123 -11.79 23.05 10.54
CA GLU A 123 -10.96 23.96 11.30
C GLU A 123 -9.85 24.58 10.44
N ASP A 124 -9.52 25.85 10.68
CA ASP A 124 -8.56 26.60 9.87
C ASP A 124 -7.19 25.92 9.83
N GLY A 125 -6.75 25.33 10.94
CA GLY A 125 -5.51 24.56 11.02
C GLY A 125 -5.52 23.36 10.08
N LEU A 126 -6.57 22.54 10.11
CA LEU A 126 -6.68 21.35 9.25
C LEU A 126 -6.80 21.75 7.77
N ARG A 127 -7.55 22.81 7.47
CA ARG A 127 -7.65 23.36 6.10
C ARG A 127 -6.30 23.86 5.59
N ALA A 128 -5.50 24.48 6.45
CA ALA A 128 -4.15 24.90 6.09
C ALA A 128 -3.24 23.70 5.76
N LEU A 129 -3.31 22.63 6.55
CA LEU A 129 -2.55 21.39 6.29
C LEU A 129 -2.98 20.69 4.99
N VAL A 130 -4.28 20.67 4.67
CA VAL A 130 -4.74 20.14 3.37
C VAL A 130 -4.16 20.97 2.22
N ARG A 131 -4.21 22.31 2.34
CA ARG A 131 -3.70 23.21 1.29
C ARG A 131 -2.19 23.06 1.09
N SER A 132 -1.40 22.93 2.15
CA SER A 132 0.05 22.75 2.04
C SER A 132 0.48 21.35 1.61
N GLY A 133 -0.38 20.34 1.75
CA GLY A 133 -0.12 19.01 1.19
C GLY A 133 -0.31 18.96 -0.32
N LEU A 134 -1.29 19.72 -0.82
CA LEU A 134 -1.77 19.68 -2.21
C LEU A 134 -1.37 20.89 -3.07
N ASP A 135 -0.62 21.86 -2.52
CA ASP A 135 -0.19 23.00 -3.31
C ASP A 135 0.77 22.58 -4.43
N GLU A 136 0.84 23.42 -5.46
CA GLU A 136 1.65 23.14 -6.65
C GLU A 136 3.14 22.90 -6.30
N GLY A 137 3.67 23.60 -5.29
CA GLY A 137 5.05 23.44 -4.85
C GLY A 137 5.30 22.04 -4.30
N SER A 138 4.44 21.58 -3.38
CA SER A 138 4.50 20.23 -2.80
C SER A 138 4.45 19.14 -3.88
N ILE A 139 3.43 19.20 -4.75
CA ILE A 139 3.22 18.19 -5.81
C ILE A 139 4.38 18.19 -6.82
N ARG A 140 4.89 19.36 -7.22
CA ARG A 140 6.06 19.44 -8.11
C ARG A 140 7.32 18.89 -7.48
N ALA A 141 7.51 19.07 -6.18
CA ALA A 141 8.68 18.56 -5.48
C ALA A 141 8.67 17.03 -5.44
N ILE A 142 7.52 16.41 -5.12
CA ILE A 142 7.32 14.95 -5.23
C ILE A 142 7.60 14.49 -6.66
N GLY A 143 6.97 15.13 -7.66
CA GLY A 143 7.12 14.73 -9.05
C GLY A 143 8.57 14.80 -9.55
N ARG A 144 9.35 15.79 -9.09
CA ARG A 144 10.78 15.90 -9.42
C ARG A 144 11.57 14.70 -8.90
N GLU A 145 11.42 14.37 -7.63
CA GLU A 145 12.16 13.26 -7.00
C GLU A 145 11.76 11.90 -7.60
N VAL A 146 10.48 11.71 -7.95
CA VAL A 146 10.01 10.50 -8.65
C VAL A 146 10.61 10.39 -10.06
N ILE A 147 10.73 11.50 -10.80
CA ILE A 147 11.38 11.50 -12.11
C ILE A 147 12.88 11.21 -11.98
N GLU A 148 13.55 11.83 -11.01
CA GLU A 148 14.99 11.65 -10.76
C GLU A 148 15.33 10.20 -10.38
N SER A 149 14.43 9.52 -9.64
CA SER A 149 14.58 8.10 -9.30
C SER A 149 14.14 7.14 -10.41
N GLY A 150 13.55 7.65 -11.50
CA GLY A 150 12.95 6.81 -12.55
C GLY A 150 11.73 6.02 -12.09
N GLY A 151 11.08 6.43 -10.99
CA GLY A 151 9.96 5.71 -10.38
C GLY A 151 10.35 4.41 -9.67
N VAL A 152 11.65 4.16 -9.45
CA VAL A 152 12.11 2.94 -8.78
C VAL A 152 11.74 2.98 -7.30
N ASN A 153 11.06 1.93 -6.83
CA ASN A 153 10.72 1.79 -5.42
C ASN A 153 11.95 1.37 -4.59
N ASN A 154 12.59 2.35 -3.94
CA ASN A 154 13.72 2.14 -3.04
C ASN A 154 13.39 2.50 -1.60
N VAL A 155 12.11 2.40 -1.22
CA VAL A 155 11.67 2.67 0.14
C VAL A 155 12.46 1.84 1.15
N GLU A 156 12.75 2.41 2.32
CA GLU A 156 13.43 1.69 3.39
C GLU A 156 12.61 0.47 3.82
N LEU A 157 13.26 -0.70 3.82
CA LEU A 157 12.70 -1.94 4.35
C LEU A 157 13.35 -2.20 5.69
N GLU A 158 12.54 -2.23 6.75
CA GLU A 158 13.01 -2.43 8.14
C GLU A 158 13.65 -3.83 8.34
N ASP A 159 13.33 -4.78 7.46
CA ASP A 159 13.78 -6.16 7.47
C ASP A 159 14.92 -6.38 6.45
N GLU A 160 16.07 -6.88 6.93
CA GLU A 160 17.26 -7.15 6.10
C GLU A 160 17.03 -8.26 5.07
N VAL A 161 16.28 -9.31 5.42
CA VAL A 161 15.92 -10.39 4.51
C VAL A 161 15.02 -9.85 3.40
N ALA A 162 14.08 -8.95 3.73
CA ALA A 162 13.24 -8.27 2.76
C ALA A 162 14.07 -7.39 1.80
N ALA A 163 15.03 -6.63 2.32
CA ALA A 163 15.94 -5.82 1.50
C ALA A 163 16.79 -6.66 0.53
N LEU A 164 17.39 -7.75 1.03
CA LEU A 164 18.15 -8.69 0.19
C LEU A 164 17.27 -9.38 -0.85
N THR A 165 16.05 -9.75 -0.46
CA THR A 165 15.07 -10.36 -1.38
C THR A 165 14.73 -9.40 -2.52
N ARG A 166 14.54 -8.11 -2.23
CA ARG A 166 14.30 -7.09 -3.24
C ARG A 166 15.44 -7.02 -4.24
N ASP A 167 16.68 -6.97 -3.77
CA ASP A 167 17.84 -6.86 -4.65
C ASP A 167 17.98 -8.10 -5.53
N MET A 168 17.81 -9.30 -4.96
CA MET A 168 17.83 -10.56 -5.71
C MET A 168 16.72 -10.63 -6.77
N ALA A 169 15.48 -10.32 -6.40
CA ALA A 169 14.34 -10.37 -7.31
C ALA A 169 14.46 -9.32 -8.43
N ARG A 170 14.95 -8.12 -8.09
CA ARG A 170 15.20 -7.04 -9.05
C ARG A 170 16.29 -7.39 -10.04
N ASP A 171 17.38 -8.00 -9.57
CA ASP A 171 18.46 -8.44 -10.46
C ASP A 171 17.99 -9.57 -11.38
N PHE A 172 17.26 -10.55 -10.85
CA PHE A 172 16.61 -11.58 -11.67
C PHE A 172 15.67 -10.99 -12.72
N ALA A 173 14.84 -10.02 -12.33
CA ALA A 173 13.93 -9.33 -13.23
C ALA A 173 14.69 -8.64 -14.37
N LYS A 174 15.79 -7.94 -14.06
CA LYS A 174 16.64 -7.27 -15.05
C LYS A 174 17.36 -8.23 -16.00
N THR A 175 17.88 -9.35 -15.49
CA THR A 175 18.73 -10.25 -16.28
C THR A 175 17.95 -11.30 -17.04
N GLU A 176 16.90 -11.85 -16.44
CA GLU A 176 16.17 -13.00 -16.98
C GLU A 176 14.80 -12.62 -17.58
N VAL A 177 14.11 -11.60 -17.03
CA VAL A 177 12.72 -11.27 -17.41
C VAL A 177 12.64 -10.17 -18.47
N ILE A 178 13.22 -8.99 -18.20
CA ILE A 178 13.14 -7.82 -19.09
C ILE A 178 13.59 -8.15 -20.52
N PRO A 179 14.70 -8.89 -20.76
CA PRO A 179 15.17 -9.13 -22.13
C PRO A 179 14.21 -9.93 -23.01
N ILE A 180 13.33 -10.75 -22.41
CA ILE A 180 12.43 -11.66 -23.15
C ILE A 180 10.96 -11.21 -23.09
N ALA A 181 10.60 -10.31 -22.16
CA ALA A 181 9.22 -9.91 -21.92
C ALA A 181 8.51 -9.36 -23.17
N GLN A 182 9.20 -8.52 -23.95
CA GLN A 182 8.63 -7.94 -25.16
C GLN A 182 8.36 -9.00 -26.23
N ASP A 183 9.25 -9.98 -26.39
CA ASP A 183 9.07 -11.05 -27.38
C ASP A 183 7.93 -11.98 -26.99
N ILE A 184 7.84 -12.36 -25.71
CA ILE A 184 6.71 -13.13 -25.16
C ILE A 184 5.39 -12.46 -25.54
N HIS A 185 5.26 -11.15 -25.29
CA HIS A 185 4.04 -10.41 -25.60
C HIS A 185 3.76 -10.30 -27.09
N ARG A 186 4.76 -9.88 -27.88
CA ARG A 186 4.56 -9.56 -29.31
C ARG A 186 4.35 -10.78 -30.18
N GLN A 187 4.79 -11.95 -29.73
CA GLN A 187 4.74 -13.19 -30.48
C GLN A 187 3.74 -14.21 -29.89
N ASP A 188 2.97 -13.84 -28.86
CA ASP A 188 2.01 -14.71 -28.18
C ASP A 188 2.64 -16.02 -27.69
N LEU A 189 3.82 -15.91 -27.07
CA LEU A 189 4.56 -17.07 -26.57
C LEU A 189 4.13 -17.39 -25.13
N LEU A 190 4.27 -18.66 -24.77
CA LEU A 190 4.27 -19.06 -23.37
C LEU A 190 5.57 -18.58 -22.68
N VAL A 191 5.52 -18.50 -21.36
CA VAL A 191 6.73 -18.29 -20.54
C VAL A 191 7.69 -19.46 -20.78
N PRO A 192 8.95 -19.21 -21.19
CA PRO A 192 9.88 -20.29 -21.50
C PRO A 192 10.21 -21.15 -20.27
N ASP A 193 10.29 -22.47 -20.45
CA ASP A 193 10.68 -23.41 -19.38
C ASP A 193 12.00 -23.02 -18.71
N LYS A 194 12.97 -22.52 -19.49
CA LYS A 194 14.25 -22.04 -18.96
C LYS A 194 14.08 -20.91 -17.92
N LEU A 195 13.09 -20.02 -18.10
CA LEU A 195 12.81 -18.99 -17.10
C LEU A 195 12.27 -19.62 -15.81
N LEU A 196 11.38 -20.61 -15.93
CA LEU A 196 10.83 -21.35 -14.79
C LEU A 196 11.91 -22.12 -14.03
N GLU A 197 12.84 -22.75 -14.76
CA GLU A 197 13.99 -23.44 -14.19
C GLU A 197 14.91 -22.47 -13.43
N SER A 198 15.27 -21.33 -14.04
CA SER A 198 16.05 -20.29 -13.39
C SER A 198 15.34 -19.73 -12.15
N PHE A 199 14.02 -19.53 -12.22
CA PHE A 199 13.20 -19.05 -11.12
C PHE A 199 13.16 -20.04 -9.95
N SER A 200 12.99 -21.34 -10.27
CA SER A 200 13.02 -22.43 -9.30
C SER A 200 14.39 -22.54 -8.63
N ALA A 201 15.48 -22.35 -9.38
CA ALA A 201 16.84 -22.43 -8.84
C ALA A 201 17.17 -21.32 -7.83
N GLN A 202 16.45 -20.18 -7.87
CA GLN A 202 16.52 -19.13 -6.85
C GLN A 202 15.73 -19.47 -5.57
N GLY A 203 14.95 -20.55 -5.58
CA GLY A 203 14.09 -20.93 -4.45
C GLY A 203 12.80 -20.12 -4.33
N PHE A 204 12.48 -19.26 -5.30
CA PHE A 204 11.34 -18.34 -5.20
C PHE A 204 9.98 -19.04 -5.15
N PHE A 205 9.82 -20.21 -5.79
CA PHE A 205 8.59 -21.02 -5.69
C PHE A 205 8.34 -21.57 -4.28
N GLY A 206 9.40 -21.77 -3.49
CA GLY A 206 9.31 -22.30 -2.12
C GLY A 206 9.23 -21.23 -1.04
N SER A 207 9.16 -19.95 -1.40
CA SER A 207 9.24 -18.81 -0.47
C SER A 207 8.21 -18.85 0.67
N SER A 208 7.00 -19.36 0.40
CA SER A 208 5.93 -19.49 1.39
C SER A 208 5.67 -20.93 1.84
N ILE A 209 6.48 -21.89 1.40
CA ILE A 209 6.38 -23.30 1.84
C ILE A 209 7.26 -23.46 3.10
N PRO A 210 6.75 -24.07 4.18
CA PRO A 210 7.54 -24.38 5.37
C PRO A 210 8.77 -25.24 5.06
N GLU A 211 9.85 -25.05 5.83
CA GLU A 211 11.09 -25.82 5.65
C GLU A 211 10.90 -27.33 5.83
N GLU A 212 9.96 -27.76 6.68
CA GLU A 212 9.63 -29.18 6.88
C GLU A 212 9.10 -29.87 5.61
N TYR A 213 8.59 -29.09 4.65
CA TYR A 213 8.15 -29.55 3.33
C TYR A 213 9.13 -29.14 2.21
N GLY A 214 10.37 -28.76 2.55
CA GLY A 214 11.40 -28.44 1.54
C GLY A 214 11.33 -27.03 0.94
N GLY A 215 10.50 -26.15 1.51
CA GLY A 215 10.48 -24.73 1.16
C GLY A 215 11.56 -23.91 1.87
N THR A 216 11.54 -22.59 1.66
CA THR A 216 12.48 -21.65 2.30
C THR A 216 11.87 -20.87 3.46
N GLY A 217 10.55 -20.95 3.67
CA GLY A 217 9.88 -20.36 4.84
C GLY A 217 10.09 -18.85 5.04
N MET A 218 10.40 -18.10 3.98
CA MET A 218 10.80 -16.68 4.05
C MET A 218 9.65 -15.75 4.51
N GLY A 219 8.41 -16.21 4.40
CA GLY A 219 7.22 -15.49 4.87
C GLY A 219 6.59 -14.57 3.81
N ASP A 220 5.56 -13.83 4.22
CA ASP A 220 4.70 -13.07 3.30
C ASP A 220 5.39 -11.84 2.70
N LEU A 221 6.22 -11.13 3.47
CA LEU A 221 6.86 -9.90 3.00
C LEU A 221 7.86 -10.16 1.85
N PRO A 222 8.79 -11.13 1.95
CA PRO A 222 9.63 -11.53 0.82
C PRO A 222 8.84 -11.93 -0.42
N MET A 223 7.72 -12.66 -0.27
CA MET A 223 6.85 -13.00 -1.40
C MET A 223 6.27 -11.75 -2.08
N ILE A 224 5.74 -10.80 -1.29
CA ILE A 224 5.19 -9.53 -1.83
C ILE A 224 6.26 -8.82 -2.65
N ILE A 225 7.47 -8.71 -2.11
CA ILE A 225 8.61 -8.04 -2.76
C ILE A 225 9.01 -8.76 -4.06
N ILE A 226 9.11 -10.09 -4.06
CA ILE A 226 9.38 -10.88 -5.27
C ILE A 226 8.31 -10.57 -6.33
N THR A 227 7.03 -10.59 -5.93
CA THR A 227 5.91 -10.32 -6.84
C THR A 227 5.96 -8.89 -7.39
N GLU A 228 6.27 -7.89 -6.56
CA GLU A 228 6.41 -6.49 -6.98
C GLU A 228 7.52 -6.31 -8.02
N GLU A 229 8.74 -6.79 -7.73
CA GLU A 229 9.90 -6.61 -8.62
C GLU A 229 9.72 -7.32 -9.97
N LEU A 230 9.15 -8.53 -9.97
CA LEU A 230 8.87 -9.25 -11.21
C LEU A 230 7.73 -8.62 -12.01
N SER A 231 6.69 -8.11 -11.32
CA SER A 231 5.56 -7.44 -11.97
C SER A 231 5.98 -6.11 -12.58
N ALA A 232 6.91 -5.39 -11.94
CA ALA A 232 7.51 -4.18 -12.48
C ALA A 232 8.27 -4.43 -13.80
N ALA A 233 8.89 -5.61 -13.96
CA ALA A 233 9.51 -6.01 -15.21
C ALA A 233 8.50 -6.51 -16.26
N SER A 234 7.66 -7.48 -15.89
CA SER A 234 6.57 -7.98 -16.73
C SER A 234 5.62 -8.87 -15.94
N LEU A 235 4.41 -8.39 -15.69
CA LEU A 235 3.35 -9.18 -15.08
C LEU A 235 3.06 -10.47 -15.88
N ALA A 236 3.02 -10.36 -17.21
CA ALA A 236 2.70 -11.49 -18.09
C ALA A 236 3.78 -12.57 -18.12
N ALA A 237 5.07 -12.16 -18.07
CA ALA A 237 6.18 -13.11 -18.16
C ALA A 237 6.57 -13.70 -16.80
N ALA A 238 6.53 -12.90 -15.72
CA ALA A 238 7.09 -13.31 -14.44
C ALA A 238 6.25 -12.96 -13.21
N GLY A 239 5.47 -11.88 -13.24
CA GLY A 239 4.79 -11.37 -12.04
C GLY A 239 3.82 -12.35 -11.36
N SER A 240 3.25 -13.30 -12.13
CA SER A 240 2.34 -14.32 -11.57
C SER A 240 3.01 -15.64 -11.19
N LEU A 241 4.32 -15.81 -11.41
CA LEU A 241 5.01 -17.09 -11.22
C LEU A 241 5.02 -17.53 -9.75
N ALA A 242 5.31 -16.62 -8.82
CA ALA A 242 5.32 -16.91 -7.39
C ALA A 242 3.90 -17.10 -6.82
N THR A 243 2.94 -16.29 -7.26
CA THR A 243 1.59 -16.22 -6.67
C THR A 243 0.77 -17.49 -6.88
N ARG A 244 0.98 -18.19 -8.01
CA ARG A 244 0.26 -19.44 -8.32
C ARG A 244 0.54 -20.56 -7.30
N PRO A 245 1.81 -21.00 -7.10
CA PRO A 245 2.13 -22.00 -6.08
C PRO A 245 1.85 -21.48 -4.68
N GLU A 246 2.08 -20.19 -4.37
CA GLU A 246 1.76 -19.65 -3.05
C GLU A 246 0.29 -19.88 -2.65
N ILE A 247 -0.66 -19.56 -3.52
CA ILE A 247 -2.09 -19.73 -3.23
C ILE A 247 -2.42 -21.20 -2.96
N LEU A 248 -1.90 -22.11 -3.80
CA LEU A 248 -2.14 -23.54 -3.63
C LEU A 248 -1.51 -24.06 -2.32
N SER A 249 -0.28 -23.66 -2.05
CA SER A 249 0.45 -24.06 -0.84
C SER A 249 -0.25 -23.57 0.42
N LYS A 250 -0.71 -22.31 0.45
CA LYS A 250 -1.48 -21.77 1.59
C LYS A 250 -2.79 -22.52 1.79
N ALA A 251 -3.50 -22.89 0.72
CA ALA A 251 -4.72 -23.68 0.81
C ALA A 251 -4.46 -25.09 1.39
N LEU A 252 -3.38 -25.75 0.97
CA LEU A 252 -2.97 -27.05 1.50
C LEU A 252 -2.51 -26.98 2.96
N ILE A 253 -1.75 -25.95 3.33
CA ILE A 253 -1.32 -25.75 4.72
C ILE A 253 -2.53 -25.57 5.64
N ALA A 254 -3.49 -24.74 5.24
CA ALA A 254 -4.66 -24.40 6.04
C ALA A 254 -5.70 -25.54 6.13
N GLY A 255 -5.91 -26.31 5.06
CA GLY A 255 -7.01 -27.27 4.96
C GLY A 255 -6.62 -28.71 4.61
N GLY A 256 -5.36 -28.98 4.28
CA GLY A 256 -4.88 -30.31 3.87
C GLY A 256 -4.64 -31.26 5.04
N THR A 257 -4.84 -32.55 4.77
CA THR A 257 -4.38 -33.65 5.63
C THR A 257 -2.85 -33.74 5.64
N ASP A 258 -2.28 -34.43 6.64
CA ASP A 258 -0.84 -34.62 6.73
C ASP A 258 -0.31 -35.40 5.51
N GLU A 259 -1.06 -36.38 5.00
CA GLU A 259 -0.70 -37.10 3.78
C GLU A 259 -0.67 -36.20 2.55
N GLN A 260 -1.63 -35.28 2.41
CA GLN A 260 -1.64 -34.32 1.30
C GLN A 260 -0.49 -33.34 1.39
N LYS A 261 -0.19 -32.81 2.58
CA LYS A 261 0.92 -31.88 2.79
C LYS A 261 2.25 -32.53 2.44
N ASN A 262 2.52 -33.73 2.98
CA ASN A 262 3.76 -34.46 2.71
C ASN A 262 3.96 -34.91 1.26
N TYR A 263 2.89 -34.98 0.46
CA TYR A 263 2.97 -35.41 -0.94
C TYR A 263 3.11 -34.23 -1.92
N TRP A 264 2.42 -33.11 -1.66
CA TRP A 264 2.27 -32.01 -2.62
C TRP A 264 3.12 -30.78 -2.34
N LEU A 265 3.49 -30.55 -1.07
CA LEU A 265 4.40 -29.48 -0.68
C LEU A 265 5.83 -29.99 -0.75
#